data_AF-A0A820LLL5-F1
#
_entry.id   AF-A0A820LLL5-F1
#
_cell.length_a   1.000
_cell.length_b   1.000
_cell.length_c   1.000
_cell.angle_alpha   90.00
_cell.angle_beta   90.00
_cell.angle_gamma   90.00
#
_symmetry.space_group_name_H-M   'P 1'
#
loop_
_entity.id
_entity.type
_entity.pdbx_description
1 polymer ?
#
loop_
_entity_poly.entity_id
_entity_poly.type
_entity_poly.pdbx_seq_one_letter_code
_entity_poly.pdbx_strand_id
1 'polypeptide(L)'
;MSTTTTASNLFEIKDEEANESFLLGKRDVLLNNYQSACDHLSKTCERIVKLRESDTAPELAEPYFYYGQALLYLGLSEQQVFGSDIVKDTDNDENENIEEENNTESKEDEDGEIKDDDNEEEENEDDSIPNDEHVNDLERAFEILECAHMIYSKMSETNLNDVHIITRIADIHVMLADICNENGDHENALSHVLKAIELQETINEQQRYRLLAESYYKLGLIYELIHKFSDAVDSFNKAIDGIHQAIKQFDGDDKENERQELQSLLPSIELKRNDAQASIADQHLIVQARKILSGTDNTTEVKTTDIPAKDITLNVRHKRPVTETENDDETNKKAKLE
;
A
#
# COMPACT_ATOMS: atom_id res chain seq x y z
N MET A 1 39.77 -26.02 -11.96
CA MET A 1 39.19 -26.24 -10.61
C MET A 1 38.16 -25.15 -10.42
N SER A 2 36.91 -25.42 -10.78
CA SER A 2 35.81 -24.48 -10.60
C SER A 2 35.36 -24.57 -9.15
N THR A 3 35.65 -23.53 -8.39
CA THR A 3 35.12 -23.37 -7.03
C THR A 3 33.66 -22.97 -7.16
N THR A 4 32.77 -23.89 -6.82
CA THR A 4 31.37 -23.60 -6.52
C THR A 4 31.38 -22.72 -5.27
N THR A 5 31.39 -21.40 -5.44
CA THR A 5 31.11 -20.46 -4.36
C THR A 5 29.64 -20.68 -4.00
N THR A 6 29.38 -21.27 -2.84
CA THR A 6 28.03 -21.40 -2.29
C THR A 6 27.40 -20.02 -2.20
N ALA A 7 26.13 -19.87 -2.59
CA ALA A 7 25.38 -18.59 -2.54
C ALA A 7 25.50 -17.86 -1.18
N SER A 8 25.71 -18.60 -0.08
CA SER A 8 25.98 -18.04 1.25
C SER A 8 27.19 -17.11 1.37
N ASN A 9 28.19 -17.22 0.49
CA ASN A 9 29.37 -16.33 0.52
C ASN A 9 29.19 -15.06 -0.32
N LEU A 10 28.11 -14.92 -1.09
CA LEU A 10 27.92 -13.81 -2.02
C LEU A 10 27.58 -12.50 -1.30
N PHE A 11 26.88 -12.60 -0.17
CA PHE A 11 26.40 -11.48 0.64
C PHE A 11 27.16 -11.33 1.96
N GLU A 12 28.24 -12.09 2.15
CA GLU A 12 28.94 -12.18 3.43
C GLU A 12 29.65 -10.86 3.77
N ILE A 13 29.15 -10.18 4.81
CA ILE A 13 29.81 -9.01 5.40
C ILE A 13 30.93 -9.51 6.32
N LYS A 14 32.17 -9.44 5.82
CA LYS A 14 33.35 -9.97 6.53
C LYS A 14 33.83 -9.10 7.69
N ASP A 15 33.51 -7.82 7.68
CA ASP A 15 33.88 -6.91 8.77
C ASP A 15 32.90 -7.09 9.94
N GLU A 16 33.43 -7.40 11.13
CA GLU A 16 32.63 -7.78 12.29
C GLU A 16 31.72 -6.64 12.76
N GLU A 17 32.22 -5.40 12.79
CA GLU A 17 31.46 -4.22 13.23
C GLU A 17 30.34 -3.87 12.23
N ALA A 18 30.62 -3.96 10.92
CA ALA A 18 29.62 -3.77 9.87
C ALA A 18 28.54 -4.86 9.95
N ASN A 19 28.93 -6.12 10.18
CA ASN A 19 27.99 -7.22 10.28
C ASN A 19 27.13 -7.13 11.56
N GLU A 20 27.69 -6.70 12.69
CA GLU A 20 26.93 -6.47 13.92
C GLU A 20 25.87 -5.36 13.70
N SER A 21 26.28 -4.22 13.15
CA SER A 21 25.36 -3.12 12.83
C SER A 21 24.28 -3.55 11.83
N PHE A 22 24.65 -4.34 10.82
CA PHE A 22 23.71 -4.88 9.85
C PHE A 22 22.62 -5.74 10.50
N LEU A 23 23.03 -6.66 11.39
CA LEU A 23 22.10 -7.55 12.08
C LEU A 23 21.17 -6.79 13.03
N LEU A 24 21.67 -5.76 13.71
CA LEU A 24 20.85 -4.86 14.53
C LEU A 24 19.82 -4.12 13.67
N GLY A 25 20.24 -3.54 12.54
CA GLY A 25 19.35 -2.86 11.62
C GLY A 25 18.27 -3.77 11.04
N LYS A 26 18.64 -4.98 10.61
CA LYS A 26 17.71 -6.00 10.12
C LYS A 26 16.70 -6.43 11.19
N ARG A 27 17.14 -6.58 12.45
CA ARG A 27 16.24 -6.84 13.59
C ARG A 27 15.26 -5.68 13.76
N ASP A 28 15.74 -4.44 13.72
CA ASP A 28 14.91 -3.26 13.92
C ASP A 28 13.85 -3.13 12.82
N VAL A 29 14.17 -3.46 11.56
CA VAL A 29 13.16 -3.56 10.47
C VAL A 29 12.06 -4.56 10.83
N LEU A 30 12.42 -5.76 11.32
CA LEU A 30 11.44 -6.79 11.69
C LEU A 30 10.57 -6.41 12.90
N LEU A 31 11.06 -5.50 13.74
CA LEU A 31 10.33 -4.95 14.89
C LEU A 31 9.61 -3.64 14.55
N ASN A 32 9.58 -3.24 13.28
CA ASN A 32 9.00 -1.97 12.81
C ASN A 32 9.65 -0.71 13.42
N ASN A 33 10.86 -0.82 13.98
CA ASN A 33 11.62 0.29 14.55
C ASN A 33 12.41 1.01 13.45
N TYR A 34 11.70 1.61 12.48
CA TYR A 34 12.29 2.10 11.24
C TYR A 34 13.36 3.18 11.43
N GLN A 35 13.20 4.08 12.41
CA GLN A 35 14.22 5.09 12.72
C GLN A 35 15.56 4.45 13.15
N SER A 36 15.53 3.53 14.12
CA SER A 36 16.73 2.81 14.58
C SER A 36 17.29 1.90 13.48
N ALA A 37 16.43 1.33 12.63
CA ALA A 37 16.86 0.56 11.48
C ALA A 37 17.66 1.42 10.51
N CYS A 38 17.16 2.61 10.14
CA CYS A 38 17.87 3.57 9.30
C CYS A 38 19.24 3.95 9.90
N ASP A 39 19.33 4.19 11.21
CA ASP A 39 20.58 4.53 11.89
C ASP A 39 21.63 3.40 11.80
N HIS A 40 21.21 2.16 12.02
CA HIS A 40 22.11 1.00 11.95
C HIS A 40 22.49 0.62 10.52
N LEU A 41 21.55 0.74 9.58
CA LEU A 41 21.73 0.33 8.19
C LEU A 41 22.53 1.38 7.39
N SER A 42 22.32 2.68 7.63
CA SER A 42 23.16 3.74 7.04
C SER A 42 24.63 3.56 7.44
N LYS A 43 24.91 3.39 8.74
CA LYS A 43 26.27 3.09 9.26
C LYS A 43 26.89 1.86 8.64
N THR A 44 26.08 0.81 8.45
CA THR A 44 26.53 -0.42 7.77
C THR A 44 26.96 -0.13 6.34
N CYS A 45 26.11 0.55 5.57
CA CYS A 45 26.36 0.88 4.18
C CYS A 45 27.62 1.75 4.04
N GLU A 46 27.70 2.86 4.80
CA GLU A 46 28.88 3.73 4.79
C GLU A 46 30.17 2.98 5.09
N ARG A 47 30.14 2.08 6.07
CA ARG A 47 31.32 1.32 6.46
C ARG A 47 31.76 0.35 5.37
N ILE A 48 30.81 -0.35 4.73
CA ILE A 48 31.14 -1.25 3.63
C ILE A 48 31.68 -0.46 2.43
N VAL A 49 31.08 0.68 2.09
CA VAL A 49 31.58 1.58 1.02
C VAL A 49 33.02 2.00 1.32
N LYS A 50 33.31 2.44 2.56
CA LYS A 50 34.66 2.83 3.00
C LYS A 50 35.67 1.68 2.93
N LEU A 51 35.26 0.46 3.29
CA LEU A 51 36.15 -0.71 3.28
C LEU A 51 36.39 -1.30 1.89
N ARG A 52 35.42 -1.16 0.98
CA ARG A 52 35.49 -1.68 -0.38
C ARG A 52 35.93 -0.65 -1.41
N GLU A 53 35.93 0.63 -1.04
CA GLU A 53 36.13 1.77 -1.96
C GLU A 53 35.17 1.66 -3.17
N SER A 54 33.95 1.19 -2.92
CA SER A 54 32.93 0.94 -3.94
C SER A 54 31.52 0.92 -3.34
N ASP A 55 30.64 1.71 -3.93
CA ASP A 55 29.20 1.81 -3.73
C ASP A 55 28.39 0.69 -4.43
N THR A 56 29.04 -0.10 -5.28
CA THR A 56 28.42 -1.19 -6.06
C THR A 56 28.96 -2.56 -5.68
N ALA A 57 29.61 -2.66 -4.52
CA ALA A 57 30.12 -3.92 -3.98
C ALA A 57 28.98 -4.91 -3.73
N PRO A 58 29.14 -6.21 -4.08
CA PRO A 58 28.12 -7.23 -3.85
C PRO A 58 27.60 -7.31 -2.41
N GLU A 59 28.47 -7.05 -1.43
CA GLU A 59 28.13 -7.08 -0.01
C GLU A 59 27.16 -5.96 0.43
N LEU A 60 26.96 -4.93 -0.40
CA LEU A 60 25.99 -3.85 -0.15
C LEU A 60 24.55 -4.22 -0.55
N ALA A 61 24.33 -5.34 -1.27
CA ALA A 61 23.00 -5.68 -1.77
C ALA A 61 21.95 -5.88 -0.67
N GLU A 62 22.25 -6.65 0.39
CA GLU A 62 21.34 -6.80 1.53
C GLU A 62 21.23 -5.51 2.38
N PRO A 63 22.34 -4.83 2.76
CA PRO A 63 22.27 -3.57 3.47
C PRO A 63 21.43 -2.50 2.78
N TYR A 64 21.63 -2.25 1.48
CA TYR A 64 20.81 -1.28 0.74
C TYR A 64 19.35 -1.72 0.63
N PHE A 65 19.08 -3.00 0.41
CA PHE A 65 17.71 -3.50 0.39
C PHE A 65 16.95 -3.17 1.69
N TYR A 66 17.52 -3.52 2.84
CA TYR A 66 16.88 -3.26 4.13
C TYR A 66 16.85 -1.77 4.48
N TYR A 67 17.88 -1.02 4.05
CA TYR A 67 17.92 0.42 4.31
C TYR A 67 16.83 1.15 3.54
N GLY A 68 16.70 0.87 2.24
CA GLY A 68 15.63 1.41 1.40
C GLY A 68 14.24 1.02 1.91
N GLN A 69 14.08 -0.22 2.38
CA GLN A 69 12.85 -0.68 3.03
C GLN A 69 12.51 0.14 4.29
N ALA A 70 13.50 0.38 5.16
CA ALA A 70 13.30 1.15 6.39
C ALA A 70 12.90 2.61 6.07
N LEU A 71 13.60 3.25 5.13
CA LEU A 71 13.30 4.61 4.67
C LEU A 71 11.91 4.72 4.06
N LEU A 72 11.50 3.75 3.23
CA LEU A 72 10.17 3.72 2.65
C LEU A 72 9.09 3.75 3.75
N TYR A 73 9.19 2.87 4.73
CA TYR A 73 8.17 2.80 5.78
C TYR A 73 8.18 4.00 6.72
N LEU A 74 9.35 4.63 6.92
CA LEU A 74 9.47 5.89 7.64
C LEU A 74 8.74 7.00 6.88
N GLY A 75 9.08 7.23 5.60
CA GLY A 75 8.44 8.24 4.76
C GLY A 75 6.93 8.06 4.60
N LEU A 76 6.46 6.80 4.47
CA LEU A 76 5.02 6.51 4.45
C LEU A 76 4.34 6.83 5.80
N SER A 77 5.02 6.62 6.92
CA SER A 77 4.46 6.92 8.25
C SER A 77 4.28 8.42 8.48
N GLU A 78 5.20 9.25 7.98
CA GLU A 78 5.13 10.70 8.09
C GLU A 78 4.00 11.30 7.25
N GLN A 79 3.71 10.71 6.09
CA GLN A 79 2.66 11.17 5.18
C GLN A 79 1.26 10.72 5.64
N GLN A 80 1.14 9.53 6.24
CA GLN A 80 -0.12 9.03 6.79
C GLN A 80 -0.68 9.88 7.93
N VAL A 81 0.18 10.60 8.67
CA VAL A 81 -0.21 11.54 9.75
C VAL A 81 -1.10 12.69 9.25
N PHE A 82 -1.15 12.95 7.95
CA PHE A 82 -2.02 13.98 7.35
C PHE A 82 -3.22 13.46 6.55
N GLY A 83 -3.45 12.15 6.53
CA GLY A 83 -4.71 11.56 6.08
C GLY A 83 -4.55 10.40 5.11
N SER A 84 -4.58 9.18 5.62
CA SER A 84 -5.26 8.04 4.98
C SER A 84 -5.28 6.82 5.92
N ASP A 85 -6.42 6.60 6.57
CA ASP A 85 -6.71 5.35 7.29
C ASP A 85 -6.95 4.21 6.28
N ILE A 86 -5.88 3.60 5.75
CA ILE A 86 -5.97 2.30 5.06
C ILE A 86 -4.79 1.42 5.48
N VAL A 87 -5.04 0.64 6.54
CA VAL A 87 -4.41 -0.63 6.95
C VAL A 87 -2.97 -0.53 7.47
N LYS A 88 -2.84 -0.13 8.75
CA LYS A 88 -1.81 -0.63 9.67
C LYS A 88 -2.48 -1.02 10.99
N ASP A 89 -3.27 -2.10 10.98
CA ASP A 89 -3.70 -2.76 12.23
C ASP A 89 -2.95 -4.08 12.36
N THR A 90 -1.68 -3.97 12.76
CA THR A 90 -0.97 -5.03 13.48
C THR A 90 -0.29 -4.39 14.68
N ASP A 91 -1.08 -3.80 15.58
CA ASP A 91 -0.60 -3.45 16.90
C ASP A 91 -1.19 -4.41 17.92
N ASN A 92 -0.28 -5.27 18.39
CA ASN A 92 -0.43 -6.16 19.51
C ASN A 92 -0.42 -5.29 20.78
N ASP A 93 -1.57 -5.18 21.41
CA ASP A 93 -1.77 -4.54 22.71
C ASP A 93 -0.88 -5.21 23.77
N GLU A 94 0.08 -4.49 24.35
CA GLU A 94 0.50 -4.67 25.75
C GLU A 94 1.34 -3.48 26.25
N ASN A 95 0.68 -2.62 27.04
CA ASN A 95 1.19 -1.78 28.13
C ASN A 95 2.62 -1.23 28.05
N GLU A 96 2.73 0.10 27.97
CA GLU A 96 3.36 0.82 29.09
C GLU A 96 2.73 2.19 29.29
N ASN A 97 2.54 2.49 30.56
CA ASN A 97 1.67 3.51 31.11
C ASN A 97 2.59 4.57 31.73
N ILE A 98 2.65 5.77 31.16
CA ILE A 98 3.16 6.95 31.86
C ILE A 98 2.27 8.14 31.50
N GLU A 99 1.40 8.47 32.44
CA GLU A 99 0.78 9.78 32.60
C GLU A 99 1.89 10.84 32.80
N GLU A 100 1.80 11.98 32.12
CA GLU A 100 1.95 13.28 32.78
C GLU A 100 1.30 14.40 31.95
N GLU A 101 0.28 15.01 32.56
CA GLU A 101 -0.35 16.26 32.16
C GLU A 101 0.65 17.43 32.30
N ASN A 102 0.67 18.37 31.35
CA ASN A 102 0.10 19.72 31.55
C ASN A 102 0.55 20.77 30.52
N ASN A 103 -0.48 21.35 29.89
CA ASN A 103 -0.75 22.80 29.76
C ASN A 103 0.14 23.72 28.88
N THR A 104 -0.48 24.14 27.77
CA THR A 104 -0.67 25.54 27.29
C THR A 104 0.49 26.53 27.33
N GLU A 105 0.84 27.10 26.18
CA GLU A 105 0.42 28.46 25.77
C GLU A 105 1.07 28.87 24.43
N SER A 106 0.24 29.39 23.53
CA SER A 106 0.61 30.07 22.29
C SER A 106 1.44 31.33 22.57
N LYS A 107 2.43 31.64 21.71
CA LYS A 107 2.75 33.02 21.28
C LYS A 107 3.26 33.05 19.84
N GLU A 108 2.56 33.83 19.03
CA GLU A 108 3.02 34.38 17.76
C GLU A 108 3.98 35.57 18.03
N ASP A 109 4.95 35.78 17.12
CA ASP A 109 5.20 37.03 16.36
C ASP A 109 6.68 37.39 16.12
N GLU A 110 6.93 37.63 14.83
CA GLU A 110 7.74 38.68 14.17
C GLU A 110 9.29 38.65 14.15
N ASP A 111 9.79 38.35 12.94
CA ASP A 111 10.52 39.23 12.00
C ASP A 111 11.99 39.64 12.23
N GLY A 112 12.74 39.62 11.12
CA GLY A 112 13.91 40.48 10.88
C GLY A 112 15.30 39.83 10.89
N GLU A 113 15.84 39.48 9.72
CA GLU A 113 16.94 40.20 9.04
C GLU A 113 17.70 39.31 8.04
N ILE A 114 17.67 39.75 6.79
CA ILE A 114 18.52 39.31 5.67
C ILE A 114 19.93 39.86 5.87
N LYS A 115 20.95 39.02 5.72
CA LYS A 115 22.28 39.45 5.28
C LYS A 115 22.85 38.46 4.27
N ASP A 116 22.98 38.96 3.05
CA ASP A 116 23.81 38.42 1.98
C ASP A 116 25.29 38.41 2.39
N ASP A 117 26.01 37.35 2.02
CA ASP A 117 27.43 37.46 1.68
C ASP A 117 27.78 36.39 0.63
N ASP A 118 28.25 36.86 -0.53
CA ASP A 118 28.82 36.10 -1.63
C ASP A 118 30.14 35.45 -1.20
N ASN A 119 30.40 34.18 -1.52
CA ASN A 119 31.44 33.76 -2.48
C ASN A 119 31.72 32.24 -2.48
N GLU A 120 32.10 31.79 -3.69
CA GLU A 120 32.94 30.62 -4.02
C GLU A 120 32.23 29.27 -4.24
N GLU A 121 31.86 29.08 -5.51
CA GLU A 121 31.71 27.80 -6.20
C GLU A 121 33.00 26.96 -6.06
N GLU A 122 32.98 25.95 -5.20
CA GLU A 122 33.79 24.74 -5.37
C GLU A 122 32.83 23.56 -5.53
N GLU A 123 32.66 23.10 -6.77
CA GLU A 123 32.08 21.79 -7.08
C GLU A 123 32.99 20.71 -6.47
N ASN A 124 32.61 20.22 -5.29
CA ASN A 124 33.08 18.95 -4.77
C ASN A 124 31.91 17.96 -4.91
N GLU A 125 32.02 17.03 -5.87
CA GLU A 125 31.19 15.83 -5.91
C GLU A 125 31.45 15.04 -4.62
N ASP A 126 30.54 15.13 -3.66
CA ASP A 126 30.54 14.34 -2.44
C ASP A 126 29.99 12.94 -2.76
N ASP A 127 30.90 11.99 -3.02
CA ASP A 127 30.69 10.55 -3.21
C ASP A 127 30.24 9.82 -1.91
N SER A 128 29.45 10.49 -1.08
CA SER A 128 28.80 9.93 0.09
C SER A 128 27.38 9.50 -0.27
N ILE A 129 26.85 8.46 0.39
CA ILE A 129 25.44 8.10 0.31
C ILE A 129 24.62 9.40 0.44
N PRO A 130 23.69 9.73 -0.49
CA PRO A 130 22.99 11.01 -0.48
C PRO A 130 22.34 11.23 0.88
N ASN A 131 22.98 12.02 1.72
CA ASN A 131 22.49 12.43 3.02
C ASN A 131 22.28 13.93 2.99
N ASP A 132 21.61 14.38 1.93
CA ASP A 132 21.13 15.75 1.86
C ASP A 132 19.95 15.87 2.83
N GLU A 133 20.11 16.71 3.84
CA GLU A 133 19.12 17.00 4.89
C GLU A 133 17.82 17.58 4.31
N HIS A 134 17.79 17.90 3.01
CA HIS A 134 16.64 18.38 2.27
C HIS A 134 15.91 17.34 1.41
N VAL A 135 16.42 16.11 1.29
CA VAL A 135 15.77 15.03 0.52
C VAL A 135 14.71 14.35 1.38
N ASN A 136 13.49 14.24 0.86
CA ASN A 136 12.41 13.53 1.54
C ASN A 136 12.74 12.03 1.65
N ASP A 137 12.36 11.38 2.75
CA ASP A 137 12.65 9.97 3.02
C ASP A 137 12.24 9.03 1.87
N LEU A 138 11.17 9.34 1.15
CA LEU A 138 10.75 8.55 -0.03
C LEU A 138 11.70 8.69 -1.23
N GLU A 139 12.23 9.89 -1.47
CA GLU A 139 13.21 10.11 -2.55
C GLU A 139 14.50 9.36 -2.22
N ARG A 140 14.94 9.42 -0.97
CA ARG A 140 16.09 8.64 -0.52
C ARG A 140 15.83 7.14 -0.57
N ALA A 141 14.65 6.69 -0.18
CA ALA A 141 14.27 5.28 -0.29
C ALA A 141 14.38 4.81 -1.74
N PHE A 142 13.90 5.61 -2.70
CA PHE A 142 13.99 5.31 -4.13
C PHE A 142 15.45 5.13 -4.57
N GLU A 143 16.33 6.09 -4.26
CA GLU A 143 17.74 6.04 -4.64
C GLU A 143 18.45 4.79 -4.08
N ILE A 144 18.25 4.51 -2.79
CA ILE A 144 18.86 3.36 -2.12
C ILE A 144 18.32 2.04 -2.69
N LEU A 145 17.02 1.96 -3.00
CA LEU A 145 16.41 0.79 -3.62
C LEU A 145 16.89 0.57 -5.05
N GLU A 146 17.09 1.62 -5.85
CA GLU A 146 17.69 1.52 -7.18
C GLU A 146 19.16 1.04 -7.11
N CYS A 147 19.93 1.49 -6.11
CA CYS A 147 21.27 0.95 -5.84
C CYS A 147 21.22 -0.55 -5.52
N ALA A 148 20.30 -0.98 -4.65
CA ALA A 148 20.09 -2.40 -4.37
C ALA A 148 19.70 -3.18 -5.64
N HIS A 149 18.76 -2.65 -6.42
CA HIS A 149 18.28 -3.25 -7.66
C HIS A 149 19.39 -3.41 -8.69
N MET A 150 20.23 -2.40 -8.86
CA MET A 150 21.39 -2.46 -9.76
C MET A 150 22.35 -3.60 -9.36
N ILE A 151 22.66 -3.73 -8.06
CA ILE A 151 23.56 -4.78 -7.58
C ILE A 151 22.94 -6.16 -7.78
N TYR A 152 21.68 -6.39 -7.37
CA TYR A 152 21.01 -7.67 -7.58
C TYR A 152 20.85 -8.02 -9.06
N SER A 153 20.55 -7.04 -9.92
CA SER A 153 20.45 -7.24 -11.37
C SER A 153 21.76 -7.75 -11.94
N LYS A 154 22.88 -7.10 -11.58
CA LYS A 154 24.23 -7.54 -11.99
C LYS A 154 24.57 -8.94 -11.44
N MET A 155 24.16 -9.25 -10.22
CA MET A 155 24.34 -10.59 -9.66
C MET A 155 23.52 -11.65 -10.40
N SER A 156 22.32 -11.31 -10.88
CA SER A 156 21.46 -12.25 -11.61
C SER A 156 22.07 -12.73 -12.92
N GLU A 157 22.94 -11.92 -13.55
CA GLU A 157 23.67 -12.29 -14.77
C GLU A 157 24.66 -13.45 -14.55
N THR A 158 25.20 -13.54 -13.33
CA THR A 158 26.20 -14.55 -12.95
C THR A 158 25.62 -15.71 -12.14
N ASN A 159 24.53 -15.48 -11.42
CA ASN A 159 23.81 -16.44 -10.58
C ASN A 159 22.41 -16.71 -11.15
N LEU A 160 22.38 -17.33 -12.33
CA LEU A 160 21.14 -17.59 -13.06
C LEU A 160 20.15 -18.42 -12.23
N ASN A 161 18.91 -17.94 -12.14
CA ASN A 161 17.81 -18.59 -11.42
C ASN A 161 18.03 -18.75 -9.90
N ASP A 162 18.89 -17.93 -9.29
CA ASP A 162 18.99 -17.89 -7.83
C ASP A 162 17.69 -17.29 -7.25
N VAL A 163 16.97 -18.10 -6.47
CA VAL A 163 15.64 -17.73 -5.96
C VAL A 163 15.73 -16.53 -5.01
N HIS A 164 16.80 -16.44 -4.21
CA HIS A 164 16.95 -15.32 -3.29
C HIS A 164 17.14 -14.01 -4.05
N ILE A 165 18.00 -14.00 -5.09
CA ILE A 165 18.22 -12.82 -5.93
C ILE A 165 16.91 -12.43 -6.66
N ILE A 166 16.21 -13.39 -7.27
CA ILE A 166 14.94 -13.12 -7.96
C ILE A 166 13.91 -12.55 -7.00
N THR A 167 13.79 -13.12 -5.80
CA THR A 167 12.87 -12.63 -4.76
C THR A 167 13.21 -11.19 -4.37
N ARG A 168 14.51 -10.88 -4.16
CA ARG A 168 14.95 -9.53 -3.83
C ARG A 168 14.66 -8.51 -4.92
N ILE A 169 14.90 -8.85 -6.20
CA ILE A 169 14.55 -7.97 -7.32
C ILE A 169 13.04 -7.72 -7.37
N ALA A 170 12.22 -8.75 -7.16
CA ALA A 170 10.77 -8.60 -7.14
C ALA A 170 10.29 -7.73 -5.96
N ASP A 171 10.80 -7.97 -4.76
CA ASP A 171 10.50 -7.17 -3.57
C ASP A 171 10.87 -5.70 -3.77
N ILE A 172 12.02 -5.42 -4.41
CA ILE A 172 12.44 -4.04 -4.73
C ILE A 172 11.45 -3.40 -5.72
N HIS A 173 11.04 -4.11 -6.77
CA HIS A 173 10.03 -3.59 -7.68
C HIS A 173 8.68 -3.31 -6.98
N VAL A 174 8.27 -4.13 -6.01
CA VAL A 174 7.08 -3.84 -5.19
C VAL A 174 7.25 -2.54 -4.41
N MET A 175 8.39 -2.35 -3.74
CA MET A 175 8.66 -1.14 -2.96
C MET A 175 8.78 0.12 -3.84
N LEU A 176 9.44 0.03 -5.00
CA LEU A 176 9.50 1.12 -5.97
C LEU A 176 8.12 1.48 -6.50
N ALA A 177 7.23 0.50 -6.68
CA ALA A 177 5.86 0.77 -7.07
C ALA A 177 5.08 1.54 -5.99
N ASP A 178 5.28 1.22 -4.71
CA ASP A 178 4.67 1.97 -3.61
C ASP A 178 5.13 3.43 -3.62
N ILE A 179 6.44 3.68 -3.79
CA ILE A 179 7.00 5.03 -3.89
C ILE A 179 6.42 5.79 -5.09
N CYS A 180 6.42 5.18 -6.28
CA CYS A 180 5.84 5.81 -7.47
C CYS A 180 4.35 6.14 -7.27
N ASN A 181 3.61 5.22 -6.65
CA ASN A 181 2.18 5.41 -6.43
C ASN A 181 1.88 6.54 -5.45
N GLU A 182 2.67 6.65 -4.38
CA GLU A 182 2.58 7.73 -3.39
C GLU A 182 2.91 9.09 -4.01
N ASN A 183 3.89 9.13 -4.92
CA ASN A 183 4.24 10.30 -5.71
C ASN A 183 3.22 10.63 -6.83
N GLY A 184 2.12 9.86 -6.95
CA GLY A 184 1.10 10.03 -7.99
C GLY A 184 1.50 9.54 -9.39
N ASP A 185 2.67 8.92 -9.53
CA ASP A 185 3.15 8.32 -10.77
C ASP A 185 2.63 6.88 -10.93
N HIS A 186 1.33 6.78 -11.16
CA HIS A 186 0.65 5.48 -11.27
C HIS A 186 1.09 4.68 -12.50
N GLU A 187 1.63 5.32 -13.54
CA GLU A 187 2.11 4.64 -14.75
C GLU A 187 3.39 3.85 -14.45
N ASN A 188 4.36 4.48 -13.78
CA ASN A 188 5.57 3.78 -13.35
C ASN A 188 5.28 2.77 -12.24
N ALA A 189 4.38 3.08 -11.30
CA ALA A 189 3.93 2.11 -10.30
C ALA A 189 3.37 0.83 -10.95
N LEU A 190 2.50 0.97 -11.96
CA LEU A 190 1.95 -0.15 -12.70
C LEU A 190 3.05 -0.99 -13.39
N SER A 191 4.03 -0.32 -14.01
CA SER A 191 5.17 -0.97 -14.66
C SER A 191 5.99 -1.81 -13.67
N HIS A 192 6.29 -1.25 -12.49
CA HIS A 192 7.04 -1.92 -11.45
C HIS A 192 6.30 -3.13 -10.86
N VAL A 193 5.02 -3.01 -10.51
CA VAL A 193 4.25 -4.17 -9.98
C VAL A 193 4.15 -5.29 -11.01
N LEU A 194 3.95 -4.98 -12.29
CA LEU A 194 3.87 -6.01 -13.33
C LEU A 194 5.21 -6.76 -13.50
N LYS A 195 6.34 -6.06 -13.41
CA LYS A 195 7.67 -6.70 -13.40
C LYS A 195 7.87 -7.60 -12.18
N ALA A 196 7.43 -7.15 -10.99
CA ALA A 196 7.49 -7.96 -9.78
C ALA A 196 6.69 -9.27 -9.94
N ILE A 197 5.47 -9.20 -10.49
CA ILE A 197 4.64 -10.38 -10.76
C ILE A 197 5.33 -11.32 -11.75
N GLU A 198 5.88 -10.81 -12.85
CA GLU A 198 6.59 -11.62 -13.84
C GLU A 198 7.75 -12.41 -13.19
N LEU A 199 8.54 -11.75 -12.35
CA LEU A 199 9.64 -12.39 -11.61
C LEU A 199 9.11 -13.43 -10.61
N GLN A 200 8.10 -13.08 -9.82
CA GLN A 200 7.51 -13.97 -8.83
C GLN A 200 6.89 -15.22 -9.48
N GLU A 201 6.35 -15.12 -10.70
CA GLU A 201 5.82 -16.28 -11.41
C GLU A 201 6.89 -17.33 -11.77
N THR A 202 8.16 -16.94 -11.84
CA THR A 202 9.29 -17.84 -12.09
C THR A 202 9.76 -18.60 -10.85
N ILE A 203 9.37 -18.14 -9.65
CA ILE A 203 9.78 -18.74 -8.37
C ILE A 203 9.00 -20.04 -8.13
N ASN A 204 9.71 -21.14 -7.86
CA ASN A 204 9.12 -22.48 -7.66
C ASN A 204 8.90 -22.85 -6.17
N GLU A 205 8.89 -21.87 -5.27
CA GLU A 205 8.80 -22.07 -3.81
C GLU A 205 7.40 -21.85 -3.26
N GLN A 206 7.12 -22.40 -2.07
CA GLN A 206 5.83 -22.23 -1.38
C GLN A 206 5.52 -20.76 -1.06
N GLN A 207 6.56 -19.96 -0.80
CA GLN A 207 6.41 -18.54 -0.48
C GLN A 207 5.88 -17.70 -1.66
N ARG A 208 5.97 -18.23 -2.89
CA ARG A 208 5.49 -17.59 -4.13
C ARG A 208 4.04 -17.12 -4.04
N TYR A 209 3.14 -17.90 -3.45
CA TYR A 209 1.72 -17.53 -3.43
C TYR A 209 1.43 -16.32 -2.54
N ARG A 210 2.18 -16.15 -1.45
CA ARG A 210 2.07 -14.96 -0.58
C ARG A 210 2.57 -13.71 -1.32
N LEU A 211 3.73 -13.81 -1.98
CA LEU A 211 4.33 -12.71 -2.75
C LEU A 211 3.43 -12.27 -3.93
N LEU A 212 2.90 -13.25 -4.67
CA LEU A 212 1.96 -12.97 -5.77
C LEU A 212 0.66 -12.35 -5.26
N ALA A 213 0.14 -12.82 -4.13
CA ALA A 213 -1.09 -12.26 -3.56
C ALA A 213 -0.91 -10.78 -3.20
N GLU A 214 0.20 -10.43 -2.54
CA GLU A 214 0.55 -9.04 -2.23
C GLU A 214 0.67 -8.19 -3.49
N SER A 215 1.40 -8.68 -4.50
CA SER A 215 1.62 -7.93 -5.74
C SER A 215 0.33 -7.75 -6.55
N TYR A 216 -0.54 -8.76 -6.58
CA TYR A 216 -1.87 -8.63 -7.20
C TYR A 216 -2.81 -7.69 -6.43
N TYR A 217 -2.69 -7.64 -5.10
CA TYR A 217 -3.43 -6.67 -4.30
C TYR A 217 -2.98 -5.24 -4.63
N LYS A 218 -1.67 -4.98 -4.63
CA LYS A 218 -1.11 -3.67 -5.02
C LYS A 218 -1.48 -3.29 -6.46
N LEU A 219 -1.46 -4.24 -7.39
CA LEU A 219 -1.91 -4.05 -8.77
C LEU A 219 -3.39 -3.59 -8.82
N GLY A 220 -4.24 -4.21 -8.00
CA GLY A 220 -5.64 -3.83 -7.87
C GLY A 220 -5.82 -2.39 -7.39
N LEU A 221 -5.08 -1.99 -6.35
CA LEU A 221 -5.10 -0.62 -5.83
C LEU A 221 -4.66 0.42 -6.88
N ILE A 222 -3.60 0.13 -7.63
CA ILE A 222 -3.14 1.01 -8.71
C ILE A 222 -4.21 1.12 -9.81
N TYR A 223 -4.86 0.02 -10.18
CA TYR A 223 -5.97 0.05 -11.16
C TYR A 223 -7.18 0.86 -10.68
N GLU A 224 -7.50 0.86 -9.38
CA GLU A 224 -8.54 1.73 -8.83
C GLU A 224 -8.17 3.21 -9.01
N LEU A 225 -6.93 3.58 -8.70
CA LEU A 225 -6.41 4.96 -8.81
C LEU A 225 -6.47 5.48 -10.25
N ILE A 226 -6.19 4.61 -11.24
CA ILE A 226 -6.31 4.98 -12.67
C ILE A 226 -7.71 4.67 -13.27
N HIS A 227 -8.71 4.42 -12.41
CA HIS A 227 -10.11 4.18 -12.77
C HIS A 227 -10.38 3.02 -13.73
N LYS A 228 -9.48 2.03 -13.77
CA LYS A 228 -9.64 0.76 -14.51
C LYS A 228 -10.25 -0.30 -13.61
N PHE A 229 -11.48 -0.07 -13.16
CA PHE A 229 -12.11 -0.91 -12.13
C PHE A 229 -12.31 -2.38 -12.53
N SER A 230 -12.49 -2.67 -13.83
CA SER A 230 -12.55 -4.07 -14.30
C SER A 230 -11.22 -4.80 -14.05
N ASP A 231 -10.10 -4.16 -14.38
CA ASP A 231 -8.76 -4.71 -14.17
C ASP A 231 -8.43 -4.80 -12.67
N ALA A 232 -8.93 -3.86 -11.87
CA ALA A 232 -8.83 -3.89 -10.42
C ALA A 232 -9.54 -5.12 -9.82
N VAL A 233 -10.79 -5.38 -10.22
CA VAL A 233 -11.56 -6.56 -9.78
C VAL A 233 -10.82 -7.86 -10.14
N ASP A 234 -10.32 -7.97 -11.37
CA ASP A 234 -9.55 -9.14 -11.80
C ASP A 234 -8.28 -9.34 -10.97
N SER A 235 -7.59 -8.24 -10.63
CA SER A 235 -6.39 -8.26 -9.80
C SER A 235 -6.69 -8.67 -8.36
N PHE A 236 -7.72 -8.11 -7.74
CA PHE A 236 -8.13 -8.52 -6.39
C PHE A 236 -8.60 -9.98 -6.32
N ASN A 237 -9.28 -10.49 -7.36
CA ASN A 237 -9.62 -11.91 -7.43
C ASN A 237 -8.36 -12.79 -7.47
N LYS A 238 -7.34 -12.42 -8.25
CA LYS A 238 -6.06 -13.13 -8.25
C LYS A 238 -5.35 -13.06 -6.90
N ALA A 239 -5.43 -11.93 -6.19
CA ALA A 239 -4.90 -11.80 -4.84
C ALA A 239 -5.59 -12.76 -3.85
N ILE A 240 -6.93 -12.81 -3.86
CA ILE A 240 -7.74 -13.73 -3.05
C ILE A 240 -7.38 -15.18 -3.37
N ASP A 241 -7.29 -15.53 -4.65
CA ASP A 241 -6.91 -16.88 -5.08
C ASP A 241 -5.49 -17.24 -4.63
N GLY A 242 -4.55 -16.30 -4.68
CA GLY A 242 -3.19 -16.45 -4.16
C GLY A 242 -3.17 -16.73 -2.66
N ILE A 243 -3.95 -15.98 -1.87
CA ILE A 243 -4.08 -16.22 -0.41
C ILE A 243 -4.67 -17.61 -0.14
N HIS A 244 -5.74 -17.99 -0.85
CA HIS A 244 -6.31 -19.33 -0.71
C HIS A 244 -5.31 -20.44 -1.06
N GLN A 245 -4.45 -20.23 -2.07
CA GLN A 245 -3.40 -21.18 -2.43
C GLN A 245 -2.29 -21.22 -1.37
N ALA A 246 -1.89 -20.08 -0.82
CA ALA A 246 -0.92 -20.00 0.27
C ALA A 246 -1.43 -20.75 1.52
N ILE A 247 -2.69 -20.54 1.93
CA ILE A 247 -3.30 -21.24 3.07
C ILE A 247 -3.30 -22.76 2.85
N LYS A 248 -3.68 -23.22 1.65
CA LYS A 248 -3.70 -24.66 1.30
C LYS A 248 -2.34 -25.33 1.31
N GLN A 249 -1.25 -24.56 1.10
CA GLN A 249 0.10 -25.14 1.16
C GLN A 249 0.60 -25.36 2.59
N PHE A 250 -0.02 -24.70 3.57
CA PHE A 250 0.27 -24.89 4.98
C PHE A 250 -0.71 -25.90 5.57
N ASP A 251 -0.45 -27.20 5.45
CA ASP A 251 -1.34 -28.27 5.96
C ASP A 251 -0.90 -28.86 7.33
N GLY A 252 0.02 -28.21 8.07
CA GLY A 252 0.52 -28.67 9.38
C GLY A 252 0.04 -27.84 10.57
N ASP A 253 -0.16 -28.46 11.74
CA ASP A 253 -0.59 -27.76 12.97
C ASP A 253 0.36 -26.61 13.39
N ASP A 254 1.66 -26.76 13.13
CA ASP A 254 2.69 -25.76 13.43
C ASP A 254 2.56 -24.46 12.60
N LYS A 255 1.65 -24.41 11.62
CA LYS A 255 1.42 -23.27 10.73
C LYS A 255 0.04 -22.63 10.89
N GLU A 256 -0.65 -22.93 11.99
CA GLU A 256 -1.98 -22.39 12.25
C GLU A 256 -1.98 -20.87 12.36
N ASN A 257 -1.00 -20.27 13.05
CA ASN A 257 -0.91 -18.80 13.16
C ASN A 257 -0.74 -18.14 11.78
N GLU A 258 0.15 -18.66 10.93
CA GLU A 258 0.35 -18.14 9.56
C GLU A 258 -0.92 -18.25 8.71
N ARG A 259 -1.70 -19.34 8.89
CA ARG A 259 -3.00 -19.50 8.21
C ARG A 259 -4.02 -18.48 8.70
N GLN A 260 -4.09 -18.25 10.02
CA GLN A 260 -5.04 -17.30 10.61
C GLN A 260 -4.73 -15.86 10.18
N GLU A 261 -3.45 -15.47 10.15
CA GLU A 261 -3.00 -14.19 9.60
C GLU A 261 -3.40 -14.03 8.12
N LEU A 262 -3.17 -15.05 7.29
CA LEU A 262 -3.58 -14.98 5.89
C LEU A 262 -5.11 -14.93 5.72
N GLN A 263 -5.86 -15.60 6.58
CA GLN A 263 -7.32 -15.56 6.57
C GLN A 263 -7.86 -14.20 7.00
N SER A 264 -7.20 -13.52 7.95
CA SER A 264 -7.64 -12.19 8.42
C SER A 264 -7.49 -11.10 7.35
N LEU A 265 -6.63 -11.30 6.35
CA LEU A 265 -6.47 -10.37 5.22
C LEU A 265 -7.63 -10.44 4.21
N LEU A 266 -8.27 -11.61 4.05
CA LEU A 266 -9.30 -11.83 3.01
C LEU A 266 -10.46 -10.83 3.06
N PRO A 267 -11.09 -10.53 4.22
CA PRO A 267 -12.18 -9.57 4.28
C PRO A 267 -11.83 -8.19 3.73
N SER A 268 -10.61 -7.71 3.98
CA SER A 268 -10.16 -6.39 3.50
C SER A 268 -10.01 -6.36 1.97
N ILE A 269 -9.47 -7.42 1.37
CA ILE A 269 -9.29 -7.53 -0.07
C ILE A 269 -10.65 -7.75 -0.77
N GLU A 270 -11.54 -8.53 -0.14
CA GLU A 270 -12.91 -8.71 -0.64
C GLU A 270 -13.70 -7.41 -0.62
N LEU A 271 -13.52 -6.57 0.41
CA LEU A 271 -14.12 -5.24 0.47
C LEU A 271 -13.64 -4.39 -0.70
N LYS A 272 -12.33 -4.28 -0.92
CA LYS A 272 -11.74 -3.55 -2.06
C LYS A 272 -12.26 -4.06 -3.42
N ARG A 273 -12.33 -5.37 -3.60
CA ARG A 273 -12.94 -5.98 -4.81
C ARG A 273 -14.39 -5.54 -4.99
N ASN A 274 -15.19 -5.55 -3.93
CA ASN A 274 -16.61 -5.19 -4.00
C ASN A 274 -16.80 -3.69 -4.28
N ASP A 275 -15.94 -2.83 -3.73
CA ASP A 275 -15.94 -1.38 -3.99
C ASP A 275 -15.59 -1.06 -5.45
N ALA A 276 -14.56 -1.72 -5.98
CA ALA A 276 -14.22 -1.64 -7.41
C ALA A 276 -15.40 -2.13 -8.29
N GLN A 277 -16.05 -3.23 -7.89
CA GLN A 277 -17.21 -3.78 -8.61
C GLN A 277 -18.42 -2.82 -8.61
N ALA A 278 -18.68 -2.13 -7.50
CA ALA A 278 -19.70 -1.08 -7.42
C ALA A 278 -19.34 0.10 -8.33
N SER A 279 -18.06 0.49 -8.36
CA SER A 279 -17.56 1.58 -9.20
C SER A 279 -17.74 1.30 -10.70
N ILE A 280 -17.66 0.04 -11.14
CA ILE A 280 -18.02 -0.36 -12.52
C ILE A 280 -19.50 -0.08 -12.81
N ALA A 281 -20.39 -0.44 -11.89
CA ALA A 281 -21.83 -0.23 -12.06
C ALA A 281 -22.16 1.27 -12.15
N ASP A 282 -21.51 2.08 -11.30
CA ASP A 282 -21.68 3.53 -11.30
C ASP A 282 -21.17 4.17 -12.59
N GLN A 283 -19.99 3.77 -13.09
CA GLN A 283 -19.49 4.22 -14.39
C GLN A 283 -20.47 3.91 -15.52
N HIS A 284 -21.07 2.72 -15.51
CA HIS A 284 -22.06 2.33 -16.52
C HIS A 284 -23.34 3.19 -16.43
N LEU A 285 -23.83 3.48 -15.22
CA LEU A 285 -24.97 4.40 -15.02
C LEU A 285 -24.65 5.82 -15.51
N ILE A 286 -23.45 6.33 -15.25
CA ILE A 286 -22.99 7.64 -15.73
C ILE A 286 -22.96 7.67 -17.27
N VAL A 287 -22.47 6.62 -17.92
CA VAL A 287 -22.45 6.52 -19.39
C VAL A 287 -23.87 6.51 -19.96
N GLN A 288 -24.80 5.74 -19.36
CA GLN A 288 -26.21 5.74 -19.77
C GLN A 288 -26.84 7.12 -19.62
N ALA A 289 -26.62 7.80 -18.48
CA ALA A 289 -27.13 9.14 -18.24
C ALA A 289 -26.59 10.15 -19.27
N ARG A 290 -25.29 10.10 -19.59
CA ARG A 290 -24.67 10.94 -20.64
C ARG A 290 -25.29 10.69 -22.03
N LYS A 291 -25.64 9.45 -22.34
CA LYS A 291 -26.28 9.08 -23.61
C LYS A 291 -27.68 9.68 -23.75
N ILE A 292 -28.47 9.61 -22.67
CA ILE A 292 -29.80 10.24 -22.59
C ILE A 292 -29.68 11.77 -22.74
N LEU A 293 -28.75 12.40 -22.02
CA LEU A 293 -28.56 13.86 -22.04
C LEU A 293 -28.03 14.39 -23.39
N SER A 294 -27.20 13.62 -24.09
CA SER A 294 -26.65 13.99 -25.40
C SER A 294 -27.63 13.80 -26.56
N GLY A 295 -28.83 13.25 -26.30
CA GLY A 295 -29.86 13.02 -27.34
C GLY A 295 -29.46 11.96 -28.37
N THR A 296 -28.42 11.17 -28.08
CA THR A 296 -27.94 10.09 -28.97
C THR A 296 -28.78 8.82 -28.87
N ASP A 297 -29.68 8.74 -27.88
CA ASP A 297 -30.77 7.74 -27.79
C ASP A 297 -32.10 8.30 -28.31
N ASN A 298 -32.20 8.55 -29.62
CA ASN A 298 -33.48 8.77 -30.31
C ASN A 298 -33.99 7.48 -30.99
N THR A 299 -33.86 6.33 -30.32
CA THR A 299 -34.54 5.08 -30.73
C THR A 299 -35.06 4.30 -29.54
N THR A 300 -35.88 4.92 -28.70
CA THR A 300 -36.98 4.19 -28.08
C THR A 300 -38.23 4.51 -28.89
N GLU A 301 -38.55 3.62 -29.83
CA GLU A 301 -39.94 3.44 -30.22
C GLU A 301 -40.72 3.17 -28.94
N VAL A 302 -41.37 4.21 -28.41
CA VAL A 302 -42.46 4.02 -27.47
C VAL A 302 -43.55 3.29 -28.26
N LYS A 303 -43.56 1.96 -28.21
CA LYS A 303 -44.74 1.18 -28.55
C LYS A 303 -45.79 1.53 -27.51
N THR A 304 -46.52 2.61 -27.75
CA THR A 304 -47.84 2.81 -27.16
C THR A 304 -48.70 1.65 -27.65
N THR A 305 -48.85 0.63 -26.83
CA THR A 305 -50.00 -0.27 -26.98
C THR A 305 -51.22 0.59 -26.65
N ASP A 306 -51.95 0.98 -27.70
CA ASP A 306 -53.27 1.59 -27.60
C ASP A 306 -54.21 0.64 -26.85
N ILE A 307 -54.20 0.74 -25.52
CA ILE A 307 -55.28 0.24 -24.69
C ILE A 307 -56.26 1.41 -24.56
N PRO A 308 -57.52 1.28 -25.01
CA PRO A 308 -58.49 2.35 -24.86
C PRO A 308 -58.66 2.65 -23.36
N ALA A 309 -58.35 3.88 -22.96
CA ALA A 309 -58.57 4.33 -21.60
C ALA A 309 -60.07 4.18 -21.26
N LYS A 310 -60.38 3.33 -20.27
CA LYS A 310 -61.73 3.31 -19.69
C LYS A 310 -61.92 4.58 -18.87
N ASP A 311 -62.93 5.32 -19.28
CA ASP A 311 -63.44 6.55 -18.68
C ASP A 311 -63.60 6.42 -17.15
N ILE A 312 -62.83 7.21 -16.40
CA ILE A 312 -62.81 7.23 -14.92
C ILE A 312 -63.77 8.28 -14.33
N THR A 313 -64.75 8.74 -15.11
CA THR A 313 -65.77 9.73 -14.70
C THR A 313 -66.66 9.32 -13.52
N LEU A 314 -66.48 8.15 -12.91
CA LEU A 314 -67.29 7.66 -11.79
C LEU A 314 -66.63 7.69 -10.40
N ASN A 315 -65.42 8.23 -10.23
CA ASN A 315 -64.77 8.30 -8.91
C ASN A 315 -64.76 9.68 -8.25
N VAL A 316 -65.76 10.52 -8.52
CA VAL A 316 -66.04 11.70 -7.69
C VAL A 316 -66.81 11.26 -6.44
N ARG A 317 -66.08 10.86 -5.38
CA ARG A 317 -66.69 10.74 -4.04
C ARG A 317 -66.91 12.14 -3.48
N HIS A 318 -68.18 12.48 -3.26
CA HIS A 318 -68.60 13.72 -2.61
C HIS A 318 -67.96 13.87 -1.21
N LYS A 319 -67.24 14.98 -1.01
CA LYS A 319 -66.87 15.53 0.30
C LYS A 319 -68.13 15.67 1.15
N ARG A 320 -68.20 14.98 2.30
CA ARG A 320 -69.13 15.35 3.37
C ARG A 320 -68.54 16.52 4.16
N PRO A 321 -69.35 17.51 4.57
CA PRO A 321 -68.87 18.69 5.26
C PRO A 321 -68.55 18.37 6.73
N VAL A 322 -67.55 19.08 7.24
CA VAL A 322 -67.15 19.07 8.65
C VAL A 322 -68.12 19.96 9.44
N THR A 323 -68.70 19.44 10.51
CA THR A 323 -69.36 20.23 11.56
C THR A 323 -68.77 19.84 12.90
N GLU A 324 -68.19 20.85 13.57
CA GLU A 324 -67.78 20.85 14.97
C GLU A 324 -69.00 20.67 15.89
N THR A 325 -68.80 19.97 17.01
CA THR A 325 -69.18 20.41 18.38
C THR A 325 -68.70 19.38 19.42
N GLU A 326 -67.79 19.84 20.27
CA GLU A 326 -67.66 19.71 21.74
C GLU A 326 -68.02 18.42 22.50
N ASN A 327 -67.02 18.01 23.32
CA ASN A 327 -67.03 17.56 24.73
C ASN A 327 -68.07 16.52 25.22
N ASP A 328 -67.58 15.40 25.75
CA ASP A 328 -67.53 15.19 27.21
C ASP A 328 -66.73 13.92 27.61
N ASP A 329 -66.20 14.02 28.83
CA ASP A 329 -65.40 13.08 29.63
C ASP A 329 -65.91 11.63 29.71
N GLU A 330 -64.99 10.66 29.85
CA GLU A 330 -64.74 10.02 31.15
C GLU A 330 -63.68 8.91 31.10
N THR A 331 -62.84 8.97 32.13
CA THR A 331 -61.91 8.00 32.70
C THR A 331 -62.29 6.51 32.63
N ASN A 332 -61.33 5.62 32.35
CA ASN A 332 -60.99 4.57 33.32
C ASN A 332 -59.62 3.88 33.12
N LYS A 333 -59.04 3.54 34.28
CA LYS A 333 -57.73 2.91 34.53
C LYS A 333 -57.70 1.40 34.25
N LYS A 334 -56.46 0.87 34.25
CA LYS A 334 -55.94 -0.50 34.54
C LYS A 334 -55.56 -1.32 33.31
N ALA A 335 -54.55 -2.18 33.33
CA ALA A 335 -53.38 -2.39 34.17
C ALA A 335 -52.48 -3.43 33.46
N LYS A 336 -51.17 -3.28 33.66
CA LYS A 336 -50.06 -4.25 33.70
C LYS A 336 -50.38 -5.76 33.64
N LEU A 337 -49.57 -6.50 32.86
CA LEU A 337 -49.06 -7.90 32.98
C LEU A 337 -48.80 -8.38 31.54
N GLU A 338 -47.69 -9.01 31.16
CA GLU A 338 -46.46 -9.47 31.80
C GLU A 338 -45.42 -9.63 30.68
#